data_AF-A0A1H0F6A0-F1
#
_entry.id   AF-A0A1H0F6A0-F1
#
_cell.length_a   1.000
_cell.length_b   1.000
_cell.length_c   1.000
_cell.angle_alpha   90.00
_cell.angle_beta   90.00
_cell.angle_gamma   90.00
#
_symmetry.space_group_name_H-M   'P 1'
#
loop_
_entity.id
_entity.type
_entity.pdbx_description
1 polymer ?
#
loop_
_entity_poly.entity_id
_entity_poly.type
_entity_poly.pdbx_seq_one_letter_code
_entity_poly.pdbx_strand_id
1 'polypeptide(L)' 'MYGVDLDQANAALRAYVQAHGDRPWTAEQLAELARLRAQWTAAARAARVEIRPVAGPVRGAAVVTAAA' A
#
# COMPACT_ATOMS: atom_id res chain seq x y z
N MET A 1 -0.30 -18.68 -1.51
CA MET A 1 0.05 -18.25 -0.15
C MET A 1 0.45 -16.78 -0.20
N TYR A 2 -0.35 -15.92 -0.84
CA TYR A 2 0.12 -14.65 -1.39
C TYR A 2 -0.19 -13.42 -0.52
N GLY A 3 -1.04 -13.58 0.48
CA GLY A 3 -1.32 -12.52 1.47
C GLY A 3 -0.19 -12.33 2.49
N VAL A 4 0.64 -13.35 2.72
CA VAL A 4 1.67 -13.34 3.77
C VAL A 4 2.76 -12.29 3.46
N ASP A 5 3.19 -12.19 2.19
CA ASP A 5 4.26 -11.26 1.81
C ASP A 5 3.83 -9.78 1.86
N LEU A 6 2.57 -9.49 1.51
CA LEU A 6 2.02 -8.13 1.55
C LEU A 6 1.76 -7.68 2.99
N ASP A 7 1.14 -8.54 3.81
CA ASP A 7 0.86 -8.22 5.21
C ASP A 7 2.15 -8.10 6.02
N GLN A 8 3.15 -8.95 5.75
CA GLN A 8 4.46 -8.84 6.38
C GLN A 8 5.19 -7.55 6.00
N ALA A 9 5.20 -7.18 4.71
CA ALA A 9 5.80 -5.91 4.27
C ALA A 9 5.10 -4.69 4.89
N ASN A 10 3.77 -4.74 5.00
CA ASN A 10 2.98 -3.68 5.63
C ASN A 10 3.23 -3.62 7.15
N ALA A 11 3.35 -4.76 7.83
CA ALA A 11 3.67 -4.83 9.25
C ALA A 11 5.06 -4.24 9.55
N ALA A 12 6.07 -4.56 8.73
CA ALA A 12 7.41 -3.98 8.85
C ALA A 12 7.40 -2.46 8.69
N LEU A 13 6.67 -1.93 7.70
CA LEU A 13 6.53 -0.49 7.49
C LEU A 13 5.85 0.19 8.69
N ARG A 14 4.75 -0.39 9.20
CA ARG A 14 4.04 0.16 10.38
C ARG A 14 4.90 0.15 11.63
N ALA A 15 5.60 -0.95 11.89
CA ALA A 15 6.50 -1.06 13.04
C ALA A 15 7.61 0.00 12.97
N TYR A 16 8.17 0.23 11.79
CA TYR A 16 9.22 1.25 11.59
C TYR A 16 8.71 2.66 11.84
N VAL A 17 7.53 3.00 11.31
CA VAL A 17 6.89 4.30 11.54
C VAL A 17 6.51 4.48 13.01
N GLN A 18 6.00 3.45 13.69
CA GLN A 18 5.67 3.53 15.12
C GLN A 18 6.92 3.72 15.99
N ALA A 19 8.03 3.05 15.66
CA ALA A 19 9.27 3.17 16.43
C ALA A 19 9.99 4.52 16.28
N HIS A 20 9.71 5.25 15.19
CA HIS A 20 10.45 6.47 14.83
C HIS A 20 9.58 7.70 14.56
N GLY A 21 8.25 7.55 14.55
CA GLY A 21 7.29 8.60 14.16
C GLY A 21 7.15 9.75 15.15
N ASP A 22 7.51 9.53 16.42
CA ASP A 22 7.39 10.53 17.49
C ASP A 22 8.55 11.53 17.53
N ARG A 23 9.48 11.45 16.57
CA ARG A 23 10.65 12.35 16.47
C ARG A 23 10.91 12.75 15.02
N PRO A 24 11.64 13.85 14.79
CA PRO A 24 12.12 14.19 13.45
C PRO A 24 12.96 13.07 12.85
N TRP A 25 12.79 12.84 11.56
CA TRP A 25 13.50 11.75 10.88
C TRP A 25 14.85 12.20 10.34
N THR A 26 15.84 11.31 10.48
CA THR A 26 17.14 11.49 9.84
C THR A 26 17.10 11.10 8.36
N ALA A 27 18.13 11.49 7.61
CA ALA A 27 18.26 11.10 6.21
C ALA A 27 18.32 9.57 6.04
N GLU A 28 18.99 8.87 6.94
CA GLU A 28 19.07 7.40 6.94
C GLU A 28 17.70 6.78 7.22
N GLN A 29 16.92 7.36 8.13
CA GLN A 29 15.58 6.87 8.45
C GLN A 29 14.60 7.07 7.29
N LEU A 30 14.72 8.19 6.58
CA LEU A 30 13.98 8.44 5.35
C LEU A 30 14.36 7.44 4.24
N ALA A 31 15.63 7.11 4.10
CA ALA A 31 16.10 6.11 3.14
C ALA A 31 15.56 4.71 3.46
N GLU A 32 15.58 4.31 4.72
CA GLU A 32 15.03 3.02 5.14
C GLU A 32 13.50 2.96 4.98
N LEU A 33 12.78 4.05 5.29
CA LEU A 33 11.35 4.09 4.98
C LEU A 33 11.09 3.96 3.47
N ALA A 34 11.88 4.65 2.64
CA ALA A 34 11.73 4.56 1.19
C ALA A 34 11.93 3.11 0.70
N ARG A 35 12.89 2.39 1.29
CA ARG A 35 13.11 0.96 1.03
C ARG A 35 11.91 0.10 1.44
N LEU A 36 11.39 0.25 2.66
CA LEU A 36 10.22 -0.49 3.14
C LEU A 36 8.99 -0.22 2.28
N ARG A 37 8.80 1.04 1.87
CA ARG A 37 7.71 1.44 0.98
C ARG A 37 7.85 0.83 -0.42
N ALA A 38 9.07 0.73 -0.95
CA ALA A 38 9.32 0.07 -2.22
C ALA A 38 9.00 -1.43 -2.16
N GLN A 39 9.38 -2.10 -1.07
CA GLN A 39 9.05 -3.52 -0.83
C GLN A 39 7.53 -3.76 -0.75
N TRP A 40 6.82 -2.94 0.03
CA TRP A 40 5.36 -3.00 0.10
C TRP A 40 4.72 -2.74 -1.27
N THR A 41 5.22 -1.76 -2.03
CA THR A 41 4.71 -1.45 -3.37
C THR A 41 4.89 -2.62 -4.35
N ALA A 42 6.04 -3.31 -4.29
CA ALA A 42 6.29 -4.49 -5.11
C ALA A 42 5.33 -5.64 -4.75
N ALA A 43 5.18 -5.93 -3.46
CA ALA A 43 4.25 -6.94 -2.98
C ALA A 43 2.79 -6.61 -3.36
N ALA A 44 2.38 -5.34 -3.23
CA ALA A 44 1.04 -4.90 -3.58
C ALA A 44 0.76 -5.03 -5.09
N ARG A 45 1.77 -4.79 -5.93
CA ARG A 45 1.67 -5.02 -7.38
C ARG A 45 1.56 -6.50 -7.70
N ALA A 46 2.36 -7.36 -7.07
CA ALA A 46 2.27 -8.80 -7.25
C ALA A 46 0.88 -9.34 -6.87
N ALA A 47 0.37 -8.95 -5.71
CA ALA A 47 -0.98 -9.32 -5.26
C ALA A 47 -2.09 -8.82 -6.22
N ARG A 48 -1.95 -7.62 -6.79
CA ARG A 48 -2.90 -7.11 -7.81
C ARG A 48 -2.80 -7.84 -9.15
N VAL A 49 -1.62 -8.33 -9.53
CA VAL A 49 -1.45 -9.12 -10.76
C VAL A 49 -2.10 -10.49 -10.61
N GLU A 50 -2.04 -11.08 -9.41
CA GLU A 50 -2.75 -12.32 -9.09
C GLU A 50 -4.26 -12.14 -9.03
N ILE A 51 -4.74 -11.02 -8.46
CA ILE A 51 -6.14 -10.60 -8.55
C ILE A 51 -6.34 -9.88 -9.89
N ARG A 52 -6.10 -10.57 -11.02
CA ARG A 52 -6.22 -9.95 -12.33
C ARG A 52 -7.64 -9.38 -12.52
N PRO A 53 -7.82 -8.06 -12.75
CA PRO A 53 -9.14 -7.53 -13.08
C PRO A 53 -9.57 -8.07 -14.44
N VAL A 54 -10.74 -8.70 -14.50
CA VAL A 54 -11.38 -9.02 -15.79
C VAL A 54 -11.69 -7.69 -16.47
N ALA A 55 -11.13 -7.46 -17.65
CA ALA A 55 -11.50 -6.35 -18.52
C ALA A 55 -12.92 -6.60 -19.08
N GLY A 56 -13.93 -6.42 -18.23
CA GLY A 56 -15.33 -6.35 -18.61
C GLY A 56 -15.82 -4.90 -18.49
N PRO A 57 -16.73 -4.44 -19.36
CA PRO A 57 -17.23 -3.08 -19.30
C PRO A 57 -18.06 -2.89 -18.03
N VAL A 58 -17.45 -2.31 -16.98
CA VAL A 58 -18.20 -1.77 -15.86
C VAL A 58 -18.92 -0.51 -16.33
N ARG A 59 -20.18 -0.66 -16.74
CA ARG A 59 -21.12 0.47 -16.88
C ARG A 59 -21.36 1.04 -15.48
N GLY A 60 -20.52 2.00 -15.10
CA GLY A 60 -20.68 2.76 -13.86
C GLY A 60 -21.96 3.59 -13.93
N ALA A 61 -22.98 3.21 -13.17
CA ALA A 61 -24.08 4.10 -12.84
C ALA A 61 -23.51 5.23 -11.96
N ALA A 62 -23.35 6.41 -12.55
CA ALA A 62 -23.00 7.61 -11.82
C ALA A 62 -24.18 7.98 -10.90
N VAL A 63 -24.01 7.80 -9.59
CA VAL A 63 -24.89 8.40 -8.59
C VAL A 63 -24.44 9.86 -8.46
N VAL A 64 -25.18 10.77 -9.10
CA VAL A 64 -25.05 12.21 -8.87
C VAL A 64 -25.86 12.53 -7.62
N THR A 65 -25.17 12.81 -6.52
CA THR A 65 -25.79 13.40 -5.33
C THR A 65 -25.97 14.90 -5.59
N ALA A 66 -27.16 15.30 -6.04
CA ALA A 66 -27.60 16.68 -5.94
C ALA A 66 -28.28 16.86 -4.58
N ALA A 67 -27.70 17.70 -3.73
CA ALA A 67 -28.28 18.12 -2.46
C ALA A 67 -28.96 19.50 -2.63
N ALA A 68 -30.19 19.57 -2.10
CA ALA A 68 -31.04 20.71 -1.73
C ALA A 68 -31.41 21.74 -2.82
#